data_AF-A0A537J856-F1
#
_entry.id   AF-A0A537J856-F1
#
_cell.length_a   1.000
_cell.length_b   1.000
_cell.length_c   1.000
_cell.angle_alpha   90.00
_cell.angle_beta   90.00
_cell.angle_gamma   90.00
#
_symmetry.space_group_name_H-M   'P 1'
#
loop_
_entity.id
_entity.type
_entity.pdbx_description
1 polymer ?
#
loop_
_entity_poly.entity_id
_entity_poly.type
_entity_poly.pdbx_seq_one_letter_code
_entity_poly.pdbx_strand_id
1 'polypeptide(L)'
;MSYEDDDFEEHSGDKAFHPFIPVDDPEFDKLMQAHLSHIIPSRQMHSRTHLPTCFKYGSKTCRSRFPRAIVEKTVFDVETGVIKVKRDNSWVNNYNKWFSLMTNGNHDIQYLFTKNHALAVIHYVMKYITKPETALHAKLTIAAAVRQASNNPDAKKMLLRIYNKLEGSREVGVPEALSHILEYPDHYTDVIYSNVNTTHLLNYIKRVSKRHATVVDDSPDSEIVAASDG
;
A
#
# COMPACT_ATOMS: atom_id res chain seq x y z
N MET A 1 1.47 47.43 -8.68
CA MET A 1 2.85 46.96 -8.53
C MET A 1 2.85 45.51 -8.98
N SER A 2 3.07 45.31 -10.27
CA SER A 2 3.08 44.03 -10.96
C SER A 2 4.28 43.24 -10.49
N TYR A 3 4.06 42.11 -9.84
CA TYR A 3 5.11 41.11 -9.68
C TYR A 3 5.21 40.40 -11.02
N GLU A 4 6.28 40.72 -11.74
CA GLU A 4 6.66 40.09 -12.99
C GLU A 4 6.83 38.58 -12.77
N ASP A 5 6.36 37.81 -13.76
CA ASP A 5 6.56 36.38 -13.88
C ASP A 5 8.07 36.12 -14.04
N ASP A 6 8.78 36.00 -12.92
CA ASP A 6 10.11 35.39 -12.93
C ASP A 6 9.93 33.88 -13.14
N ASP A 7 10.21 33.48 -14.38
CA ASP A 7 10.65 32.15 -14.74
C ASP A 7 11.56 31.60 -13.63
N PHE A 8 11.09 30.57 -12.93
CA PHE A 8 11.94 29.83 -11.99
C PHE A 8 13.02 29.15 -12.83
N GLU A 9 14.15 29.84 -12.98
CA GLU A 9 15.37 29.34 -13.56
C GLU A 9 15.69 27.95 -12.98
N GLU A 10 15.92 27.02 -13.89
CA GLU A 10 16.35 25.65 -13.64
C GLU A 10 17.76 25.62 -13.05
N HIS A 11 17.98 26.03 -11.79
CA HIS A 11 19.33 26.03 -11.22
C HIS A 11 19.43 25.61 -9.75
N SER A 12 19.99 24.41 -9.55
CA SER A 12 21.06 24.07 -8.60
C SER A 12 20.95 22.57 -8.35
N GLY A 13 21.96 21.81 -8.79
CA GLY A 13 21.95 20.35 -8.81
C GLY A 13 21.32 19.74 -7.56
N ASP A 14 20.37 18.83 -7.77
CA ASP A 14 19.67 18.07 -6.75
C ASP A 14 20.74 17.43 -5.85
N LYS A 15 21.06 18.09 -4.73
CA LYS A 15 22.01 17.56 -3.76
C LYS A 15 21.29 16.44 -3.04
N ALA A 16 21.34 15.26 -3.67
CA ALA A 16 20.70 14.03 -3.22
C ALA A 16 21.03 13.71 -1.76
N PHE A 17 22.19 14.18 -1.29
CA PHE A 17 22.61 14.14 0.11
C PHE A 17 22.94 15.53 0.63
N HIS A 18 22.20 15.97 1.64
CA HIS A 18 22.63 17.02 2.56
C HIS A 18 22.96 16.32 3.88
N PRO A 19 24.23 16.34 4.33
CA PRO A 19 24.56 15.82 5.65
C PRO A 19 23.76 16.57 6.73
N PHE A 20 23.35 15.86 7.78
CA PHE A 20 22.67 16.49 8.90
C PHE A 20 23.58 17.56 9.50
N ILE A 21 22.98 18.70 9.81
CA ILE A 21 23.68 19.79 10.48
C ILE A 21 23.90 19.36 11.93
N PRO A 22 25.15 19.35 12.45
CA PRO A 22 25.40 19.05 13.85
C PRO A 22 24.63 20.03 14.74
N VAL A 23 23.91 19.54 15.75
CA VAL A 23 23.06 20.37 16.60
C VAL A 23 23.87 21.42 17.38
N ASP A 24 25.12 21.10 17.69
CA ASP A 24 26.05 21.97 18.42
C ASP A 24 26.86 22.91 17.50
N ASP A 25 26.54 22.95 16.19
CA ASP A 25 27.21 23.84 15.25
C ASP A 25 26.86 25.32 15.57
N PRO A 26 27.85 26.21 15.77
CA PRO A 26 27.60 27.62 16.04
C PRO A 26 26.77 28.34 14.97
N GLU A 27 26.81 27.85 13.73
CA GLU A 27 26.08 28.40 12.58
C GLU A 27 24.84 27.56 12.23
N PHE A 28 24.35 26.71 13.14
CA PHE A 28 23.22 25.79 12.90
C PHE A 28 22.03 26.46 12.22
N ASP A 29 21.57 27.60 12.75
CA ASP A 29 20.39 28.28 12.24
C ASP A 29 20.59 28.79 10.81
N LYS A 30 21.79 29.28 10.49
CA LYS A 30 22.12 29.77 9.16
C LYS A 30 22.19 28.64 8.15
N LEU A 31 22.82 27.53 8.52
CA LEU A 31 22.88 26.32 7.71
C LEU A 31 21.48 25.72 7.51
N MET A 32 20.66 25.69 8.55
CA MET A 32 19.27 25.23 8.49
C MET A 32 18.46 26.07 7.50
N GLN A 33 18.56 27.40 7.57
CA GLN A 33 17.86 28.27 6.64
C GLN A 33 18.34 28.07 5.19
N ALA A 34 19.64 27.91 4.98
CA ALA A 34 20.20 27.60 3.66
C ALA A 34 19.72 26.24 3.11
N HIS A 35 19.56 25.24 3.96
CA HIS A 35 18.98 23.95 3.55
C HIS A 35 17.50 24.09 3.22
N LEU A 36 16.73 24.75 4.07
CA LEU A 36 15.29 24.94 3.88
C LEU A 36 14.96 25.75 2.64
N SER A 37 15.74 26.81 2.33
CA SER A 37 15.52 27.62 1.12
C SER A 37 15.65 26.80 -0.17
N HIS A 38 16.38 25.68 -0.14
CA HIS A 38 16.47 24.74 -1.25
C HIS A 38 15.39 23.64 -1.20
N ILE A 39 15.16 23.03 -0.02
CA ILE A 39 14.24 21.90 0.14
C ILE A 39 12.78 22.32 -0.07
N ILE A 40 12.38 23.49 0.44
CA ILE A 40 10.96 23.87 0.43
C ILE A 40 10.44 24.13 -0.98
N PRO A 41 11.09 24.95 -1.83
CA PRO A 41 10.63 25.17 -3.19
C PRO A 41 10.65 23.91 -4.05
N SER A 42 11.64 23.03 -3.85
CA SER A 42 11.79 21.81 -4.65
C SER A 42 10.87 20.68 -4.22
N ARG A 43 10.64 20.51 -2.90
CA ARG A 43 9.95 19.33 -2.37
C ARG A 43 8.56 19.62 -1.82
N GLN A 44 8.24 20.85 -1.39
CA GLN A 44 6.95 21.15 -0.73
C GLN A 44 5.97 21.95 -1.58
N MET A 45 6.38 22.33 -2.80
CA MET A 45 5.54 23.06 -3.74
C MET A 45 4.76 22.09 -4.63
N HIS A 46 3.47 22.35 -4.77
CA HIS A 46 2.64 21.70 -5.77
C HIS A 46 2.75 22.45 -7.10
N SER A 47 2.91 21.73 -8.21
CA SER A 47 3.00 22.36 -9.54
C SER A 47 1.72 23.11 -9.92
N ARG A 48 1.88 24.36 -10.36
CA ARG A 48 0.78 25.23 -10.80
C ARG A 48 0.04 24.70 -12.03
N THR A 49 0.74 23.97 -12.89
CA THR A 49 0.17 23.37 -14.10
C THR A 49 -0.52 22.02 -13.83
N HIS A 50 -0.36 21.49 -12.61
CA HIS A 50 -0.81 20.16 -12.18
C HIS A 50 -0.22 19.00 -13.02
N LEU A 51 0.04 17.88 -12.34
CA LEU A 51 0.43 16.63 -13.01
C LEU A 51 -0.80 15.76 -13.31
N PRO A 52 -0.75 14.83 -14.28
CA PRO A 52 -1.87 13.92 -14.57
C PRO A 52 -2.40 13.16 -13.34
N THR A 53 -1.52 12.88 -12.37
CA THR A 53 -1.86 12.25 -11.09
C THR A 53 -2.81 13.07 -10.21
N CYS A 54 -2.94 14.38 -10.48
CA CYS A 54 -3.90 15.27 -9.81
C CYS A 54 -5.34 14.95 -10.19
N PHE A 55 -5.59 14.41 -11.38
CA PHE A 55 -6.92 14.28 -11.97
C PHE A 55 -7.37 12.81 -12.03
N LYS A 56 -7.33 12.14 -10.88
CA LYS A 56 -7.72 10.73 -10.77
C LYS A 56 -9.21 10.56 -11.07
N TYR A 57 -9.55 9.50 -11.80
CA TYR A 57 -10.94 9.11 -12.13
C TYR A 57 -11.74 10.20 -12.87
N GLY A 58 -11.08 10.99 -13.72
CA GLY A 58 -11.75 12.04 -14.51
C GLY A 58 -12.16 13.27 -13.70
N SER A 59 -11.68 13.41 -12.46
CA SER A 59 -11.90 14.62 -11.67
C SER A 59 -11.30 15.83 -12.39
N LYS A 60 -12.08 16.91 -12.50
CA LYS A 60 -11.60 18.23 -12.96
C LYS A 60 -10.92 19.03 -11.84
N THR A 61 -11.07 18.59 -10.60
CA THR A 61 -10.48 19.24 -9.43
C THR A 61 -9.20 18.52 -9.02
N CYS A 62 -8.21 19.29 -8.57
CA CYS A 62 -6.96 18.72 -8.07
C CYS A 62 -7.25 17.82 -6.85
N ARG A 63 -6.83 16.55 -6.93
CA ARG A 63 -6.93 15.58 -5.84
C ARG A 63 -6.32 16.07 -4.53
N SER A 64 -5.24 16.84 -4.60
CA SER A 64 -4.54 17.42 -3.44
C SER A 64 -5.11 18.77 -2.99
N ARG A 65 -6.22 19.22 -3.62
CA ARG A 65 -6.97 20.44 -3.29
C ARG A 65 -6.15 21.73 -3.41
N PHE A 66 -5.31 21.80 -4.44
CA PHE A 66 -4.62 23.03 -4.84
C PHE A 66 -5.40 23.80 -5.92
N PRO A 67 -5.33 25.15 -5.94
CA PRO A 67 -4.66 26.01 -4.96
C PRO A 67 -5.38 26.05 -3.60
N ARG A 68 -4.63 26.16 -2.51
CA ARG A 68 -5.16 26.25 -1.14
C ARG A 68 -5.50 27.70 -0.79
N ALA A 69 -6.45 27.89 0.12
CA ALA A 69 -6.77 29.20 0.64
C ALA A 69 -5.57 29.80 1.40
N ILE A 70 -5.33 31.08 1.15
CA ILE A 70 -4.42 31.92 1.95
C ILE A 70 -5.04 32.16 3.31
N VAL A 71 -4.21 32.10 4.35
CA VAL A 71 -4.62 32.28 5.73
C VAL A 71 -3.62 33.22 6.36
N GLU A 72 -4.03 34.43 6.72
CA GLU A 72 -3.13 35.47 7.22
C GLU A 72 -2.48 35.11 8.56
N LYS A 73 -3.24 34.45 9.45
CA LYS A 73 -2.80 34.04 10.78
C LYS A 73 -3.35 32.67 11.14
N THR A 74 -2.56 31.88 11.86
CA THR A 74 -3.02 30.60 12.39
C THR A 74 -4.15 30.83 13.39
N VAL A 75 -5.30 30.22 13.15
CA VAL A 75 -6.48 30.34 14.01
C VAL A 75 -7.10 28.97 14.29
N PHE A 76 -7.60 28.79 15.51
CA PHE A 76 -8.46 27.69 15.86
C PHE A 76 -9.91 28.14 15.73
N ASP A 77 -10.64 27.51 14.83
CA ASP A 77 -12.05 27.78 14.59
C ASP A 77 -12.87 26.98 15.61
N VAL A 78 -13.42 27.67 16.63
CA VAL A 78 -14.08 27.04 17.79
C VAL A 78 -15.37 26.33 17.39
N GLU A 79 -16.08 26.84 16.40
CA GLU A 79 -17.34 26.25 15.93
C GLU A 79 -17.12 24.93 15.19
N THR A 80 -16.10 24.90 14.33
CA THR A 80 -15.79 23.71 13.51
C THR A 80 -14.77 22.78 14.15
N GLY A 81 -14.02 23.24 15.15
CA GLY A 81 -12.90 22.53 15.76
C GLY A 81 -11.68 22.38 14.84
N VAL A 82 -11.56 23.20 13.78
CA VAL A 82 -10.50 23.09 12.77
C VAL A 82 -9.40 24.14 13.00
N ILE A 83 -8.14 23.71 12.97
CA ILE A 83 -6.99 24.63 12.92
C ILE A 83 -6.72 25.03 11.47
N LYS A 84 -6.84 26.32 11.18
CA LYS A 84 -6.40 26.91 9.91
C LYS A 84 -5.00 27.47 10.14
N VAL A 85 -3.99 26.83 9.57
CA VAL A 85 -2.58 27.28 9.68
C VAL A 85 -2.35 28.46 8.76
N LYS A 86 -1.58 29.46 9.22
CA LYS A 86 -1.09 30.56 8.40
C LYS A 86 -0.47 30.02 7.11
N ARG A 87 -0.87 30.60 5.98
CA ARG A 87 -0.39 30.27 4.64
C ARG A 87 -0.33 31.54 3.82
N ASP A 88 0.86 31.88 3.38
CA ASP A 88 1.17 33.01 2.49
C ASP A 88 1.24 32.59 1.01
N ASN A 89 1.48 31.30 0.73
CA ASN A 89 1.51 30.76 -0.63
C ASN A 89 0.45 29.65 -0.80
N SER A 90 -0.47 29.82 -1.76
CA SER A 90 -1.53 28.84 -2.04
C SER A 90 -1.04 27.49 -2.55
N TRP A 91 0.20 27.40 -3.02
CA TRP A 91 0.77 26.22 -3.68
C TRP A 91 1.72 25.43 -2.79
N VAL A 92 1.91 25.85 -1.53
CA VAL A 92 2.75 25.14 -0.58
C VAL A 92 1.93 24.15 0.27
N ASN A 93 2.50 22.98 0.52
CA ASN A 93 1.99 22.02 1.49
C ASN A 93 2.00 22.61 2.91
N ASN A 94 1.22 22.01 3.82
CA ASN A 94 1.33 22.31 5.25
C ASN A 94 2.52 21.54 5.85
N TYR A 95 3.73 21.88 5.42
CA TYR A 95 4.96 21.18 5.80
C TYR A 95 5.45 21.62 7.19
N ASN A 96 6.33 20.81 7.78
CA ASN A 96 7.11 21.14 8.97
C ASN A 96 8.58 21.22 8.61
N LYS A 97 9.23 22.34 8.98
CA LYS A 97 10.64 22.58 8.64
C LYS A 97 11.59 21.48 9.14
N TRP A 98 11.33 20.89 10.31
CA TRP A 98 12.17 19.84 10.88
C TRP A 98 12.04 18.54 10.10
N PHE A 99 10.82 18.15 9.74
CA PHE A 99 10.62 16.99 8.87
C PHE A 99 11.22 17.21 7.48
N SER A 100 11.16 18.42 6.93
CA SER A 100 11.84 18.76 5.67
C SER A 100 13.35 18.53 5.78
N LEU A 101 13.99 19.00 6.85
CA LEU A 101 15.42 18.78 7.08
C LEU A 101 15.77 17.30 7.29
N MET A 102 14.97 16.59 8.07
CA MET A 102 15.27 15.20 8.45
C MET A 102 15.08 14.22 7.29
N THR A 103 14.03 14.42 6.50
CA THR A 103 13.62 13.44 5.47
C THR A 103 13.97 13.86 4.06
N ASN A 104 14.25 15.15 3.84
CA ASN A 104 14.33 15.76 2.51
C ASN A 104 13.13 15.40 1.60
N GLY A 105 11.99 15.09 2.21
CA GLY A 105 10.83 14.47 1.58
C GLY A 105 9.61 15.38 1.58
N ASN A 106 8.75 15.22 0.57
CA ASN A 106 7.45 15.87 0.53
C ASN A 106 6.56 15.37 1.69
N HIS A 107 5.91 16.29 2.39
CA HIS A 107 4.92 15.93 3.40
C HIS A 107 3.87 17.03 3.55
N ASP A 108 2.67 16.62 3.95
CA ASP A 108 1.54 17.51 4.21
C ASP A 108 0.91 17.12 5.54
N ILE A 109 1.08 17.97 6.55
CA ILE A 109 0.64 17.67 7.93
C ILE A 109 -0.79 18.17 8.11
N GLN A 110 -1.61 17.36 8.76
CA GLN A 110 -2.98 17.71 9.08
C GLN A 110 -3.22 17.51 10.58
N TYR A 111 -3.93 18.46 11.18
CA TYR A 111 -4.33 18.40 12.57
C TYR A 111 -5.69 17.72 12.70
N LEU A 112 -5.80 16.73 13.59
CA LEU A 112 -6.99 15.89 13.74
C LEU A 112 -7.76 16.25 15.02
N PHE A 113 -8.45 17.38 15.02
CA PHE A 113 -9.22 17.85 16.19
C PHE A 113 -10.71 17.54 16.10
N THR A 114 -11.19 16.96 15.00
CA THR A 114 -12.62 16.63 14.83
C THR A 114 -12.83 15.15 14.57
N LYS A 115 -13.99 14.63 14.99
CA LYS A 115 -14.38 13.23 14.76
C LYS A 115 -14.32 12.86 13.27
N ASN A 116 -14.74 13.75 12.39
CA ASN A 116 -14.73 13.53 10.94
C ASN A 116 -13.31 13.38 10.39
N HIS A 117 -12.36 14.22 10.83
CA HIS A 117 -10.96 14.08 10.41
C HIS A 117 -10.35 12.77 10.93
N ALA A 118 -10.59 12.43 12.19
CA ALA A 118 -10.10 11.18 12.77
C ALA A 118 -10.64 9.95 12.02
N LEU A 119 -11.96 9.87 11.78
CA LEU A 119 -12.57 8.78 11.02
C LEU A 119 -12.08 8.71 9.57
N ALA A 120 -11.86 9.86 8.92
CA ALA A 120 -11.32 9.91 7.57
C ALA A 120 -9.90 9.33 7.50
N VAL A 121 -9.05 9.63 8.48
CA VAL A 121 -7.68 9.07 8.56
C VAL A 121 -7.72 7.58 8.88
N ILE A 122 -8.57 7.13 9.81
CA ILE A 122 -8.74 5.69 10.08
C ILE A 122 -9.16 4.96 8.80
N HIS A 123 -10.19 5.46 8.11
CA HIS A 123 -10.65 4.86 6.86
C HIS A 123 -9.54 4.86 5.79
N TYR A 124 -8.75 5.93 5.70
CA TYR A 124 -7.60 6.00 4.80
C TYR A 124 -6.57 4.91 5.15
N VAL A 125 -6.12 4.83 6.40
CA VAL A 125 -5.16 3.82 6.86
C VAL A 125 -5.69 2.42 6.60
N MET A 126 -6.94 2.14 6.99
CA MET A 126 -7.59 0.86 6.74
C MET A 126 -7.60 0.51 5.25
N LYS A 127 -7.94 1.45 4.37
CA LYS A 127 -7.91 1.22 2.91
C LYS A 127 -6.53 0.81 2.39
N TYR A 128 -5.45 1.29 3.00
CA TYR A 128 -4.08 0.88 2.62
C TYR A 128 -3.71 -0.48 3.22
N ILE A 129 -4.11 -0.76 4.46
CA ILE A 129 -3.88 -2.06 5.11
C ILE A 129 -4.68 -3.17 4.42
N THR A 130 -5.94 -2.91 4.07
CA THR A 130 -6.85 -3.87 3.43
C THR A 130 -6.74 -3.84 1.90
N LYS A 131 -5.73 -3.17 1.33
CA LYS A 131 -5.57 -3.14 -0.12
C LYS A 131 -5.31 -4.58 -0.59
N PRO A 132 -6.17 -5.16 -1.44
CA PRO A 132 -6.04 -6.57 -1.78
C PRO A 132 -4.74 -6.80 -2.52
N GLU A 133 -4.03 -7.86 -2.15
CA GLU A 133 -2.92 -8.36 -2.92
C GLU A 133 -3.45 -8.78 -4.29
N THR A 134 -2.95 -8.15 -5.34
CA THR A 134 -3.36 -8.34 -6.74
C THR A 134 -3.18 -9.76 -7.26
N ALA A 135 -2.66 -10.66 -6.44
CA ALA A 135 -2.29 -12.01 -6.80
C ALA A 135 -3.48 -12.92 -7.09
N LEU A 136 -4.68 -12.72 -6.50
CA LEU A 136 -5.78 -13.70 -6.66
C LEU A 136 -6.26 -13.84 -8.11
N HIS A 137 -6.53 -12.74 -8.81
CA HIS A 137 -7.01 -12.79 -10.21
C HIS A 137 -5.93 -13.32 -11.16
N ALA A 138 -4.67 -12.97 -10.92
CA ALA A 138 -3.54 -13.51 -11.67
C ALA A 138 -3.41 -15.03 -11.47
N LYS A 139 -3.52 -15.52 -10.23
CA LYS A 139 -3.51 -16.95 -9.89
C LYS A 139 -4.64 -17.72 -10.58
N LEU A 140 -5.86 -17.20 -10.55
CA LEU A 140 -7.02 -17.83 -11.20
C LEU A 140 -6.86 -17.87 -12.73
N THR A 141 -6.34 -16.80 -13.33
CA THR A 141 -6.07 -16.73 -14.77
C THR A 141 -5.04 -17.78 -15.19
N ILE A 142 -3.95 -17.93 -14.41
CA ILE A 142 -2.93 -18.94 -14.69
C ILE A 142 -3.47 -20.35 -14.48
N ALA A 143 -4.26 -20.59 -13.43
CA ALA A 143 -4.90 -21.88 -13.23
C ALA A 143 -5.83 -22.27 -14.39
N ALA A 144 -6.60 -21.31 -14.92
CA ALA A 144 -7.42 -21.50 -16.11
C ALA A 144 -6.57 -21.79 -17.36
N ALA A 145 -5.47 -21.06 -17.56
CA ALA A 145 -4.53 -21.30 -18.66
C ALA A 145 -3.87 -22.68 -18.56
N VAL A 146 -3.49 -23.13 -17.35
CA VAL A 146 -2.94 -24.47 -17.09
C VAL A 146 -3.96 -25.55 -17.48
N ARG A 147 -5.23 -25.35 -17.14
CA ARG A 147 -6.31 -26.28 -17.52
C ARG A 147 -6.48 -26.37 -19.04
N GLN A 148 -6.40 -25.25 -19.75
CA GLN A 148 -6.46 -25.26 -21.22
C GLN A 148 -5.22 -25.90 -21.86
N ALA A 149 -4.05 -25.72 -21.26
CA ALA A 149 -2.79 -26.31 -21.69
C ALA A 149 -2.59 -27.79 -21.30
N SER A 150 -3.61 -28.45 -20.72
CA SER A 150 -3.49 -29.82 -20.17
C SER A 150 -2.95 -30.85 -21.16
N ASN A 151 -3.20 -30.66 -22.46
CA ASN A 151 -2.79 -31.56 -23.54
C ASN A 151 -1.37 -31.27 -24.06
N ASN A 152 -0.75 -30.15 -23.65
CA ASN A 152 0.62 -29.80 -24.01
C ASN A 152 1.49 -29.79 -22.73
N PRO A 153 2.29 -30.86 -22.50
CA PRO A 153 3.06 -31.03 -21.27
C PRO A 153 4.11 -29.92 -21.04
N ASP A 154 4.70 -29.36 -22.12
CA ASP A 154 5.68 -28.29 -22.01
C ASP A 154 5.03 -26.95 -21.63
N ALA A 155 3.89 -26.63 -22.23
CA ALA A 155 3.10 -25.45 -21.88
C ALA A 155 2.60 -25.52 -20.42
N LYS A 156 2.13 -26.70 -20.00
CA LYS A 156 1.74 -26.96 -18.60
C LYS A 156 2.92 -26.76 -17.63
N LYS A 157 4.10 -27.30 -17.96
CA LYS A 157 5.31 -27.15 -17.13
C LYS A 157 5.75 -25.69 -17.03
N MET A 158 5.68 -24.93 -18.12
CA MET A 158 5.99 -23.50 -18.14
C MET A 158 5.02 -22.69 -17.27
N LEU A 159 3.71 -22.90 -17.42
CA LEU A 159 2.70 -22.20 -16.62
C LEU A 159 2.79 -22.53 -15.13
N LEU A 160 3.12 -23.77 -14.77
CA LEU A 160 3.37 -24.15 -13.38
C LEU A 160 4.61 -23.44 -12.80
N ARG A 161 5.67 -23.24 -13.59
CA ARG A 161 6.83 -22.44 -13.15
C ARG A 161 6.46 -20.98 -12.92
N ILE A 162 5.66 -20.39 -13.82
CA ILE A 162 5.16 -19.01 -13.67
C ILE A 162 4.28 -18.90 -12.43
N TYR A 163 3.36 -19.84 -12.23
CA TYR A 163 2.52 -19.91 -11.04
C TYR A 163 3.36 -19.99 -9.76
N ASN A 164 4.29 -20.93 -9.68
CA ASN A 164 5.15 -21.11 -8.50
C ASN A 164 6.04 -19.88 -8.24
N LYS A 165 6.46 -19.16 -9.28
CA LYS A 165 7.24 -17.93 -9.13
C LYS A 165 6.38 -16.77 -8.63
N LEU A 166 5.14 -16.64 -9.10
CA LEU A 166 4.16 -15.67 -8.59
C LEU A 166 3.72 -15.99 -7.17
N GLU A 167 3.61 -17.27 -6.81
CA GLU A 167 3.27 -17.70 -5.46
C GLU A 167 4.44 -17.53 -4.49
N GLY A 168 5.67 -17.83 -4.94
CA GLY A 168 6.88 -17.76 -4.12
C GLY A 168 7.36 -16.34 -3.81
N SER A 169 6.67 -15.31 -4.30
CA SER A 169 7.01 -13.91 -4.04
C SER A 169 5.71 -13.14 -3.79
N ARG A 170 5.29 -13.12 -2.53
CA ARG A 170 4.17 -12.27 -2.09
C ARG A 170 4.65 -10.82 -1.99
N GLU A 171 3.96 -9.92 -2.68
CA GLU A 171 4.13 -8.48 -2.46
C GLU A 171 3.56 -8.15 -1.08
N VAL A 172 4.42 -7.71 -0.17
CA VAL A 172 4.02 -7.30 1.19
C VAL A 172 3.92 -5.78 1.27
N GLY A 173 2.97 -5.29 2.07
CA GLY A 173 2.90 -3.87 2.39
C GLY A 173 4.12 -3.43 3.20
N VAL A 174 4.51 -2.16 3.09
CA VAL A 174 5.61 -1.57 3.90
C VAL A 174 5.40 -1.80 5.42
N PRO A 175 4.19 -1.65 5.99
CA PRO A 175 3.98 -1.92 7.42
C PRO A 175 4.29 -3.35 7.83
N GLU A 176 3.91 -4.33 6.99
CA GLU A 176 4.18 -5.74 7.22
C GLU A 176 5.67 -6.07 7.05
N ALA A 177 6.31 -5.53 6.01
CA ALA A 177 7.75 -5.64 5.82
C ALA A 177 8.54 -5.13 7.04
N LEU A 178 8.15 -3.96 7.57
CA LEU A 178 8.74 -3.40 8.79
C LEU A 178 8.47 -4.28 10.01
N SER A 179 7.26 -4.82 10.16
CA SER A 179 6.90 -5.76 11.23
C SER A 179 7.84 -6.96 11.25
N HIS A 180 8.12 -7.55 10.08
CA HIS A 180 9.06 -8.67 9.97
C HIS A 180 10.51 -8.26 10.25
N ILE A 181 10.96 -7.09 9.76
CA ILE A 181 12.32 -6.58 10.03
C ILE A 181 12.53 -6.29 11.52
N LEU A 182 11.49 -5.82 12.20
CA LEU A 182 11.49 -5.55 13.64
C LEU A 182 11.17 -6.79 14.50
N GLU A 183 11.05 -7.96 13.88
CA GLU A 183 10.75 -9.24 14.55
C GLU A 183 9.47 -9.21 15.39
N TYR A 184 8.49 -8.40 14.99
CA TYR A 184 7.17 -8.43 15.62
C TYR A 184 6.40 -9.68 15.20
N PRO A 185 5.62 -10.27 16.13
CA PRO A 185 4.80 -11.43 15.83
C PRO A 185 3.76 -11.08 14.76
N ASP A 186 3.71 -11.90 13.71
CA ASP A 186 2.75 -11.79 12.60
C ASP A 186 1.42 -12.51 12.90
N HIS A 187 1.36 -13.28 13.98
CA HIS A 187 0.16 -13.93 14.48
C HIS A 187 0.13 -13.94 16.02
N TYR A 188 -1.06 -13.80 16.57
CA TYR A 188 -1.32 -13.98 18.00
C TYR A 188 -2.24 -15.18 18.14
N THR A 189 -1.75 -16.25 18.76
CA THR A 189 -2.49 -17.50 18.92
C THR A 189 -2.21 -18.09 20.29
N ASP A 190 -3.22 -18.74 20.86
CA ASP A 190 -3.16 -19.54 22.07
C ASP A 190 -2.82 -21.01 21.78
N VAL A 191 -2.70 -21.40 20.50
CA VAL A 191 -2.45 -22.79 20.07
C VAL A 191 -1.13 -22.96 19.34
N ILE A 192 -0.50 -24.12 19.56
CA ILE A 192 0.75 -24.49 18.89
C ILE A 192 0.41 -25.19 17.57
N TYR A 193 0.75 -24.55 16.46
CA TYR A 193 0.62 -25.16 15.15
C TYR A 193 1.76 -26.14 14.87
N SER A 194 1.43 -27.26 14.24
CA SER A 194 2.41 -28.27 13.79
C SER A 194 2.53 -28.22 12.27
N ASN A 195 3.77 -28.18 11.76
CA ASN A 195 4.02 -28.23 10.32
C ASN A 195 3.56 -29.58 9.73
N VAL A 196 2.72 -29.53 8.71
CA VAL A 196 2.30 -30.73 7.97
C VAL A 196 3.05 -30.80 6.66
N ASN A 197 3.74 -31.92 6.42
CA ASN A 197 4.40 -32.18 5.14
C ASN A 197 3.34 -32.47 4.06
N THR A 198 3.10 -31.49 3.20
CA THR A 198 2.05 -31.53 2.17
C THR A 198 2.28 -32.64 1.14
N THR A 199 3.54 -33.00 0.84
CA THR A 199 3.86 -34.12 -0.05
C THR A 199 3.44 -35.46 0.56
N HIS A 200 3.74 -35.66 1.86
CA HIS A 200 3.33 -36.88 2.57
C HIS A 200 1.81 -36.97 2.67
N LEU A 201 1.14 -35.85 3.02
CA LEU A 201 -0.32 -35.78 3.07
C LEU A 201 -0.94 -36.09 1.70
N LEU A 202 -0.44 -35.50 0.62
CA LEU A 202 -0.92 -35.76 -0.74
C LEU A 202 -0.74 -37.23 -1.14
N ASN A 203 0.42 -37.81 -0.83
CA ASN A 203 0.68 -39.23 -1.11
C ASN A 203 -0.23 -40.14 -0.30
N TYR A 204 -0.50 -39.81 0.96
CA TYR A 204 -1.47 -40.51 1.80
C TYR A 204 -2.88 -40.44 1.19
N ILE A 205 -3.36 -39.24 0.84
CA ILE A 205 -4.68 -39.04 0.22
C ILE A 205 -4.77 -39.83 -1.09
N LYS A 206 -3.75 -39.78 -1.96
CA LYS A 206 -3.71 -40.58 -3.19
C LYS A 206 -3.80 -42.08 -2.93
N ARG A 207 -3.12 -42.58 -1.90
CA ARG A 207 -3.18 -44.00 -1.51
C ARG A 207 -4.57 -44.39 -1.00
N VAL A 208 -5.19 -43.56 -0.15
CA VAL A 208 -6.54 -43.80 0.38
C VAL A 208 -7.57 -43.73 -0.74
N SER A 209 -7.49 -42.74 -1.62
CA SER A 209 -8.41 -42.59 -2.76
C SER A 209 -8.29 -43.74 -3.76
N LYS A 210 -7.07 -44.25 -4.01
CA LYS A 210 -6.86 -45.50 -4.78
C LYS A 210 -7.46 -46.73 -4.09
N ARG A 211 -7.37 -46.83 -2.77
CA ARG A 211 -7.98 -47.92 -2.00
C ARG A 211 -9.51 -47.89 -2.10
N HIS A 212 -10.12 -46.72 -2.04
CA HIS A 212 -11.57 -46.57 -2.26
C HIS A 212 -11.98 -46.88 -3.70
N ALA A 213 -11.17 -46.54 -4.71
CA ALA A 213 -11.45 -46.90 -6.10
C ALA A 213 -11.32 -48.42 -6.38
N THR A 214 -10.58 -49.16 -5.55
CA THR A 214 -10.46 -50.63 -5.65
C THR A 214 -11.52 -51.39 -4.85
N VAL A 215 -12.33 -50.71 -4.02
CA VAL A 215 -13.52 -51.29 -3.39
C VAL A 215 -14.74 -50.81 -4.18
N VAL A 216 -14.80 -51.22 -5.45
CA VAL A 216 -16.07 -51.33 -6.18
C VAL A 216 -16.29 -52.83 -6.28
N ASP A 217 -16.75 -53.41 -5.17
CA ASP A 217 -17.47 -54.66 -5.21
C ASP A 217 -18.87 -54.29 -5.70
N ASP A 218 -19.12 -54.48 -7.00
CA ASP A 218 -20.44 -54.36 -7.64
C ASP A 218 -21.34 -55.55 -7.22
N SER A 219 -21.38 -55.84 -5.92
CA SER A 219 -22.40 -56.70 -5.34
C SER A 219 -23.56 -55.79 -4.90
N PRO A 220 -24.77 -55.93 -5.48
CA PRO A 220 -25.92 -55.15 -5.06
C PRO A 220 -26.39 -55.67 -3.69
N ASP A 221 -25.82 -55.13 -2.60
CA ASP A 221 -26.30 -55.37 -1.24
C ASP A 221 -27.58 -54.55 -0.99
N SER A 222 -28.68 -54.94 -1.67
CA SER A 222 -30.07 -54.85 -1.17
C SER A 222 -31.08 -55.21 -2.29
N GLU A 223 -31.47 -56.48 -2.35
CA GLU A 223 -32.78 -56.83 -2.91
C GLU A 223 -33.86 -56.16 -2.04
N ILE A 224 -34.60 -55.22 -2.63
CA ILE A 224 -35.84 -54.72 -2.03
C ILE A 224 -36.84 -55.87 -2.10
N VAL A 225 -37.07 -56.54 -0.96
CA VAL A 225 -38.18 -57.47 -0.80
C VAL A 225 -39.47 -56.66 -0.89
N ALA A 226 -40.11 -56.70 -2.06
CA ALA A 226 -41.46 -56.18 -2.22
C ALA A 226 -42.40 -57.07 -1.38
N ALA A 227 -43.00 -56.49 -0.34
CA ALA A 227 -44.11 -57.12 0.36
C ALA A 227 -45.25 -57.35 -0.64
N SER A 228 -45.72 -58.59 -0.73
CA SER A 228 -46.89 -58.96 -1.50
C SER A 228 -48.12 -58.46 -0.74
N ASP A 229 -48.94 -57.65 -1.41
CA ASP A 229 -50.31 -57.39 -0.96
C ASP A 229 -51.13 -58.68 -1.08
N GLY A 230 -51.61 -59.15 0.07
CA GLY A 230 -52.53 -60.29 0.23
C GLY A 230 -53.17 -60.25 1.61
#